data_AF-A0A815PBN7-F1
#
_entry.id   AF-A0A815PBN7-F1
#
_cell.length_a   1.000
_cell.length_b   1.000
_cell.length_c   1.000
_cell.angle_alpha   90.00
_cell.angle_beta   90.00
_cell.angle_gamma   90.00
#
_symmetry.space_group_name_H-M   'P 1'
#
loop_
_entity.id
_entity.type
_entity.pdbx_description
1 polymer ?
#
loop_
_entity_poly.entity_id
_entity_poly.type
_entity_poly.pdbx_seq_one_letter_code
_entity_poly.pdbx_strand_id
1 'polypeptide(L)'
;MATISVFRILTSLCLLILIIGLNDAKVGNDKYYMDKMCGNDHFVFDGDKQPGISLQLTSSSKYKKNFNCTVRFRTAQPSQRLIITIEKMDISDCPGDSLYIYDGTTLLNKDSKQQCGTPSPFTVTSSTTQISMTFTSNSAVESSGFQAAIALHFPMIASCPQNLGFFQCKNKNCISKQLQCDGRNHCGDETDENQCSILSG
;
A
#
# COMPACT_ATOMS: atom_id res chain seq x y z
N MET A 1 42.01 -23.74 53.23
CA MET A 1 40.86 -24.30 53.98
C MET A 1 39.62 -23.67 53.37
N ALA A 2 38.87 -24.41 52.53
CA ALA A 2 37.73 -25.27 52.91
C ALA A 2 36.51 -24.41 53.33
N THR A 3 35.25 -24.53 52.89
CA THR A 3 34.48 -25.55 52.12
C THR A 3 33.04 -25.01 51.91
N ILE A 4 32.45 -25.22 50.71
CA ILE A 4 31.11 -25.78 50.33
C ILE A 4 29.81 -25.51 51.17
N SER A 5 28.68 -25.40 50.41
CA SER A 5 27.22 -25.62 50.69
C SER A 5 26.36 -24.36 50.92
N VAL A 6 25.37 -23.95 50.09
CA VAL A 6 24.22 -24.59 49.38
C VAL A 6 23.10 -25.09 50.31
N PHE A 7 21.92 -24.41 50.30
CA PHE A 7 20.53 -24.94 50.15
C PHE A 7 19.47 -23.80 50.36
N ARG A 8 18.68 -23.43 49.33
CA ARG A 8 17.20 -23.66 49.13
C ARG A 8 16.27 -22.73 49.97
N ILE A 9 15.13 -22.14 49.56
CA ILE A 9 14.17 -22.27 48.43
C ILE A 9 13.22 -21.02 48.40
N LEU A 10 12.78 -20.62 47.20
CA LEU A 10 11.59 -19.86 46.70
C LEU A 10 10.78 -18.86 47.58
N THR A 11 10.60 -17.63 47.05
CA THR A 11 9.31 -16.96 46.67
C THR A 11 9.62 -15.73 45.80
N SER A 12 9.68 -15.83 44.46
CA SER A 12 8.63 -15.47 43.48
C SER A 12 8.17 -13.99 43.45
N LEU A 13 8.06 -13.46 42.22
CA LEU A 13 7.58 -12.14 41.76
C LEU A 13 8.56 -10.94 41.74
N CYS A 14 9.30 -10.80 40.63
CA CYS A 14 9.14 -9.65 39.72
C CYS A 14 10.03 -9.85 38.48
N LEU A 15 9.68 -10.82 37.63
CA LEU A 15 10.18 -10.89 36.25
C LEU A 15 8.97 -10.82 35.32
N LEU A 16 8.26 -9.69 35.37
CA LEU A 16 7.32 -9.27 34.33
C LEU A 16 8.03 -8.20 33.52
N ILE A 17 8.99 -8.62 32.70
CA ILE A 17 9.19 -7.90 31.45
C ILE A 17 7.87 -8.06 30.73
N LEU A 18 7.07 -7.00 30.73
CA LEU A 18 5.95 -6.83 29.85
C LEU A 18 6.48 -7.01 28.43
N ILE A 19 6.45 -8.24 27.93
CA ILE A 19 6.20 -8.47 26.52
C ILE A 19 4.76 -8.00 26.35
N ILE A 20 4.59 -6.68 26.25
CA ILE A 20 3.43 -6.14 25.56
C ILE A 20 3.58 -6.81 24.21
N GLY A 21 2.72 -7.79 23.93
CA GLY A 21 2.52 -8.24 22.58
C GLY A 21 2.23 -6.96 21.81
N LEU A 22 3.21 -6.49 21.04
CA LEU A 22 2.90 -5.66 19.91
C LEU A 22 1.95 -6.56 19.14
N ASN A 23 0.66 -6.25 19.20
CA ASN A 23 -0.24 -6.74 18.18
C ASN A 23 0.49 -6.38 16.89
N ASP A 24 0.99 -7.38 16.17
CA ASP A 24 1.64 -7.18 14.89
C ASP A 24 0.53 -6.67 13.96
N ALA A 25 0.23 -5.37 14.05
CA ALA A 25 -0.61 -4.69 13.09
C ALA A 25 0.06 -4.95 11.76
N LYS A 26 -0.68 -5.60 10.86
CA LYS A 26 -0.15 -6.03 9.58
C LYS A 26 0.27 -4.80 8.78
N VAL A 27 1.57 -4.53 8.82
CA VAL A 27 2.22 -3.44 8.10
C VAL A 27 1.94 -3.62 6.61
N GLY A 28 1.24 -2.66 5.99
CA GLY A 28 0.79 -2.79 4.61
C GLY A 28 -0.69 -2.54 4.34
N ASN A 29 -1.56 -2.78 5.34
CA ASN A 29 -3.00 -2.51 5.22
C ASN A 29 -3.42 -1.13 5.75
N ASP A 30 -2.44 -0.25 5.95
CA ASP A 30 -2.71 1.09 6.44
C ASP A 30 -3.53 1.86 5.41
N LYS A 31 -4.64 2.41 5.91
CA LYS A 31 -5.63 3.08 5.08
C LYS A 31 -5.36 4.58 5.06
N TYR A 32 -5.10 5.10 3.87
CA TYR A 32 -4.87 6.51 3.62
C TYR A 32 -5.94 7.11 2.73
N TYR A 33 -6.13 8.41 2.87
CA TYR A 33 -7.13 9.17 2.13
C TYR A 33 -6.48 10.31 1.37
N MET A 34 -6.58 10.28 0.04
CA MET A 34 -5.96 11.27 -0.84
C MET A 34 -6.41 12.69 -0.45
N ASP A 35 -7.69 12.89 -0.15
CA ASP A 35 -8.25 14.20 0.24
C ASP A 35 -7.76 14.76 1.58
N LYS A 36 -7.07 13.93 2.38
CA LYS A 36 -6.37 14.34 3.61
C LYS A 36 -4.87 14.51 3.41
N MET A 37 -4.34 14.03 2.29
CA MET A 37 -2.91 14.11 1.97
C MET A 37 -2.56 15.34 1.13
N CYS A 38 -3.54 16.05 0.59
CA CYS A 38 -3.32 17.24 -0.22
C CYS A 38 -2.61 18.33 0.59
N GLY A 39 -1.54 18.89 0.03
CA GLY A 39 -0.68 19.86 0.71
C GLY A 39 0.57 19.25 1.37
N ASN A 40 0.70 17.92 1.40
CA ASN A 40 1.96 17.28 1.77
C ASN A 40 2.90 17.18 0.56
N ASP A 41 4.20 17.40 0.78
CA ASP A 41 5.20 17.39 -0.30
C ASP A 41 5.32 16.03 -0.99
N HIS A 42 5.24 14.94 -0.20
CA HIS A 42 5.32 13.55 -0.68
C HIS A 42 5.04 12.54 0.44
N PHE A 43 4.64 11.33 0.04
CA PHE A 43 4.61 10.12 0.86
C PHE A 43 5.80 9.24 0.51
N VAL A 44 6.52 8.73 1.51
CA VAL A 44 7.69 7.87 1.31
C VAL A 44 7.37 6.44 1.71
N PHE A 45 7.59 5.51 0.79
CA PHE A 45 7.55 4.08 1.07
C PHE A 45 8.92 3.59 1.52
N ASP A 46 8.94 2.93 2.68
CA ASP A 46 10.11 2.32 3.30
C ASP A 46 9.80 0.83 3.52
N GLY A 47 10.63 -0.07 2.98
CA GLY A 47 10.35 -1.50 2.95
C GLY A 47 10.14 -2.13 4.32
N ASP A 48 10.79 -1.58 5.35
CA ASP A 48 10.72 -2.12 6.72
C ASP A 48 9.55 -1.55 7.53
N LYS A 49 8.99 -0.41 7.11
CA LYS A 49 7.96 0.33 7.87
C LYS A 49 6.63 0.43 7.16
N GLN A 50 6.66 0.62 5.85
CA GLN A 50 5.50 0.85 5.01
C GLN A 50 5.77 0.29 3.60
N PRO A 51 5.73 -1.05 3.44
CA PRO A 51 5.95 -1.71 2.15
C PRO A 51 4.77 -1.58 1.20
N GLY A 52 3.58 -1.26 1.71
CA GLY A 52 2.38 -1.01 0.93
C GLY A 52 1.35 -0.22 1.72
N ILE A 53 0.32 0.28 1.03
CA ILE A 53 -0.82 1.00 1.60
C ILE A 53 -2.10 0.73 0.80
N SER A 54 -3.25 0.91 1.46
CA SER A 54 -4.53 1.11 0.80
C SER A 54 -4.84 2.61 0.71
N LEU A 55 -4.94 3.15 -0.51
CA LEU A 55 -5.30 4.53 -0.76
C LEU A 55 -6.75 4.63 -1.23
N GLN A 56 -7.55 5.47 -0.59
CA GLN A 56 -8.88 5.84 -1.06
C GLN A 56 -8.93 7.32 -1.38
N LEU A 57 -9.82 7.75 -2.27
CA LEU A 57 -9.96 9.17 -2.57
C LEU A 57 -10.40 9.97 -1.32
N THR A 58 -11.38 9.45 -0.58
CA THR A 58 -11.95 10.11 0.61
C THR A 58 -12.49 9.08 1.60
N SER A 59 -12.58 9.49 2.87
CA SER A 59 -13.29 8.74 3.92
C SER A 59 -14.81 8.98 3.91
N SER A 60 -15.25 9.94 3.12
CA SER A 60 -16.66 10.33 2.98
C SER A 60 -17.36 9.39 1.99
N SER A 61 -18.70 9.41 1.97
CA SER A 61 -19.46 8.61 0.99
C SER A 61 -19.28 9.09 -0.45
N LYS A 62 -18.90 10.36 -0.65
CA LYS A 62 -18.67 10.99 -1.95
C LYS A 62 -17.48 11.94 -1.92
N TYR A 63 -16.75 12.05 -3.03
CA TYR A 63 -15.67 13.03 -3.16
C TYR A 63 -16.21 14.45 -3.25
N LYS A 64 -15.36 15.44 -2.91
CA LYS A 64 -15.72 16.87 -2.93
C LYS A 64 -15.73 17.42 -4.36
N LYS A 65 -16.66 18.31 -4.67
CA LYS A 65 -16.63 19.22 -5.82
C LYS A 65 -15.48 20.23 -5.78
N ASN A 66 -15.15 20.79 -6.95
CA ASN A 66 -14.16 21.85 -7.18
C ASN A 66 -12.81 21.54 -6.53
N PHE A 67 -12.41 20.28 -6.63
CA PHE A 67 -11.26 19.76 -5.93
C PHE A 67 -10.12 19.52 -6.91
N ASN A 68 -8.90 19.90 -6.53
CA ASN A 68 -7.71 19.60 -7.31
C ASN A 68 -6.61 19.20 -6.33
N CYS A 69 -6.22 17.95 -6.38
CA CYS A 69 -5.22 17.42 -5.49
C CYS A 69 -4.23 16.55 -6.24
N THR A 70 -2.95 16.77 -5.97
CA THR A 70 -1.86 15.92 -6.40
C THR A 70 -1.15 15.37 -5.18
N VAL A 71 -0.99 14.05 -5.12
CA VAL A 71 -0.17 13.36 -4.14
C VAL A 71 1.03 12.74 -4.84
N ARG A 72 2.22 12.97 -4.28
CA ARG A 72 3.48 12.43 -4.78
C ARG A 72 3.90 11.27 -3.90
N PHE A 73 4.19 10.12 -4.50
CA PHE A 73 4.67 8.94 -3.80
C PHE A 73 6.10 8.65 -4.23
N ARG A 74 6.98 8.37 -3.27
CA ARG A 74 8.40 8.14 -3.48
C ARG A 74 8.87 6.86 -2.81
N THR A 75 9.83 6.17 -3.41
CA THR A 75 10.54 5.07 -2.77
C THR A 75 11.72 5.59 -1.95
N ALA A 76 12.02 4.95 -0.81
CA ALA A 76 13.20 5.27 -0.02
C ALA A 76 14.51 4.85 -0.72
N GLN A 77 14.47 3.81 -1.56
CA GLN A 77 15.67 3.28 -2.23
C GLN A 77 15.59 3.42 -3.77
N PRO A 78 16.72 3.72 -4.45
CA PRO A 78 16.78 3.85 -5.90
C PRO A 78 16.49 2.57 -6.70
N SER A 79 16.66 1.41 -6.08
CA SER A 79 16.41 0.09 -6.67
C SER A 79 14.93 -0.32 -6.62
N GLN A 80 14.09 0.44 -5.92
CA GLN A 80 12.68 0.16 -5.72
C GLN A 80 11.79 0.92 -6.72
N ARG A 81 10.64 0.33 -7.02
CA ARG A 81 9.57 0.92 -7.84
C ARG A 81 8.23 0.80 -7.11
N LEU A 82 7.20 1.39 -7.67
CA LEU A 82 5.84 1.36 -7.12
C LEU A 82 4.91 0.64 -8.09
N ILE A 83 4.15 -0.30 -7.57
CA ILE A 83 2.98 -0.88 -8.25
C ILE A 83 1.75 -0.15 -7.70
N ILE A 84 0.89 0.32 -8.61
CA ILE A 84 -0.39 0.93 -8.26
C ILE A 84 -1.48 0.11 -8.92
N THR A 85 -2.35 -0.46 -8.11
CA THR A 85 -3.51 -1.20 -8.58
C THR A 85 -4.76 -0.43 -8.21
N ILE A 86 -5.47 0.06 -9.21
CA ILE A 86 -6.80 0.63 -9.02
C ILE A 86 -7.78 -0.53 -8.91
N GLU A 87 -8.27 -0.76 -7.68
CA GLU A 87 -9.16 -1.88 -7.35
C GLU A 87 -10.61 -1.53 -7.64
N LYS A 88 -10.98 -0.27 -7.39
CA LYS A 88 -12.33 0.26 -7.62
C LYS A 88 -12.23 1.69 -8.09
N MET A 89 -13.07 2.05 -9.05
CA MET A 89 -13.24 3.41 -9.51
C MET A 89 -14.71 3.65 -9.85
N ASP A 90 -15.19 4.81 -9.46
CA ASP A 90 -16.54 5.31 -9.66
C ASP A 90 -16.47 6.84 -9.64
N ILE A 91 -16.18 7.40 -10.82
CA ILE A 91 -16.07 8.84 -11.08
C ILE A 91 -17.09 9.16 -12.17
N SER A 92 -18.22 9.76 -11.82
CA SER A 92 -19.40 9.77 -12.69
C SER A 92 -19.44 10.90 -13.74
N ASP A 93 -18.75 12.02 -13.53
CA ASP A 93 -18.75 13.15 -14.48
C ASP A 93 -17.57 13.08 -15.45
N CYS A 94 -17.60 12.19 -16.43
CA CYS A 94 -16.54 12.05 -17.42
C CYS A 94 -16.69 13.02 -18.61
N PRO A 95 -15.66 13.79 -19.04
CA PRO A 95 -14.30 13.91 -18.50
C PRO A 95 -14.12 15.08 -17.52
N GLY A 96 -15.20 15.60 -16.93
CA GLY A 96 -15.16 16.73 -15.99
C GLY A 96 -14.37 16.43 -14.70
N ASP A 97 -14.55 15.23 -14.17
CA ASP A 97 -13.83 14.66 -13.04
C ASP A 97 -12.89 13.56 -13.54
N SER A 98 -11.64 13.54 -13.06
CA SER A 98 -10.62 12.63 -13.60
C SER A 98 -9.51 12.31 -12.61
N LEU A 99 -9.01 11.08 -12.69
CA LEU A 99 -7.80 10.61 -12.06
C LEU A 99 -6.69 10.47 -13.12
N TYR A 100 -5.54 11.07 -12.85
CA TYR A 100 -4.33 10.94 -13.67
C TYR A 100 -3.19 10.35 -12.85
N ILE A 101 -2.46 9.40 -13.43
CA ILE A 101 -1.30 8.76 -12.81
C ILE A 101 -0.08 9.02 -13.68
N TYR A 102 0.88 9.76 -13.12
CA TYR A 102 2.11 10.15 -13.81
C TYR A 102 3.34 9.46 -13.22
N ASP A 103 4.21 8.98 -14.10
CA ASP A 103 5.59 8.55 -13.80
C ASP A 103 6.55 9.56 -14.41
N GLY A 104 7.08 10.46 -13.58
CA GLY A 104 7.68 11.70 -14.05
C GLY A 104 6.69 12.54 -14.85
N THR A 105 6.93 12.71 -16.16
CA THR A 105 6.03 13.42 -17.09
C THR A 105 5.15 12.47 -17.91
N THR A 106 5.34 11.16 -17.78
CA THR A 106 4.62 10.16 -18.58
C THR A 106 3.30 9.81 -17.92
N LEU A 107 2.18 10.03 -18.62
CA LEU A 107 0.87 9.55 -18.20
C LEU A 107 0.78 8.03 -18.39
N LEU A 108 0.48 7.29 -17.32
CA LEU A 108 0.40 5.82 -17.32
C LEU A 108 -0.99 5.31 -17.71
N ASN A 109 -2.06 5.90 -17.17
CA ASN A 109 -3.45 5.55 -17.49
C ASN A 109 -3.95 6.34 -18.71
N LYS A 110 -3.40 6.03 -19.88
CA LYS A 110 -3.67 6.76 -21.14
C LYS A 110 -5.06 6.50 -21.72
N ASP A 111 -5.65 5.35 -21.42
CA ASP A 111 -7.02 5.07 -21.83
C ASP A 111 -7.96 6.01 -21.04
N SER A 112 -8.78 6.78 -21.74
CA SER A 112 -9.73 7.69 -21.10
C SER A 112 -10.70 6.96 -20.17
N LYS A 113 -10.98 5.68 -20.44
CA LYS A 113 -11.79 4.83 -19.56
C LYS A 113 -11.09 4.53 -18.23
N GLN A 114 -9.77 4.63 -18.15
CA GLN A 114 -9.00 4.46 -16.90
C GLN A 114 -8.84 5.77 -16.13
N GLN A 115 -9.36 6.89 -16.65
CA GLN A 115 -9.27 8.19 -16.00
C GLN A 115 -10.55 8.54 -15.23
N CYS A 116 -11.69 7.95 -15.60
CA CYS A 116 -12.96 8.17 -14.93
C CYS A 116 -13.97 7.05 -15.27
N GLY A 117 -15.17 7.09 -14.71
CA GLY A 117 -16.22 6.09 -14.89
C GLY A 117 -16.07 4.93 -13.92
N THR A 118 -16.45 3.74 -14.36
CA THR A 118 -16.34 2.47 -13.63
C THR A 118 -15.54 1.43 -14.42
N PRO A 119 -14.25 1.70 -14.74
CA PRO A 119 -13.43 0.74 -15.46
C PRO A 119 -13.23 -0.56 -14.67
N SER A 120 -12.93 -1.63 -15.40
CA SER A 120 -12.35 -2.83 -14.80
C SER A 120 -11.06 -2.47 -14.04
N PRO A 121 -10.73 -3.18 -12.94
CA PRO A 121 -9.49 -2.97 -12.22
C PRO A 121 -8.28 -2.99 -13.15
N PHE A 122 -7.30 -2.13 -12.88
CA PHE A 122 -6.10 -2.04 -13.69
C PHE A 122 -4.89 -1.72 -12.84
N THR A 123 -3.71 -2.12 -13.32
CA THR A 123 -2.45 -1.95 -12.63
C THR A 123 -1.49 -1.17 -13.51
N VAL A 124 -0.74 -0.25 -12.91
CA VAL A 124 0.40 0.42 -13.54
C VAL A 124 1.62 0.28 -12.63
N THR A 125 2.80 0.18 -13.24
CA THR A 125 4.07 0.05 -12.52
C THR A 125 4.99 1.20 -12.89
N SER A 126 5.61 1.81 -11.89
CA SER A 126 6.55 2.91 -12.11
C SER A 126 7.87 2.40 -12.70
N SER A 127 8.44 3.21 -13.59
CA SER A 127 9.81 3.07 -14.09
C SER A 127 10.81 3.92 -13.30
N THR A 128 10.33 4.94 -12.58
CA THR A 128 11.12 5.78 -11.68
C THR A 128 10.82 5.48 -10.21
N THR A 129 11.58 6.12 -9.32
CA THR A 129 11.36 6.06 -7.85
C THR A 129 10.22 6.96 -7.38
N GLN A 130 9.58 7.70 -8.28
CA GLN A 130 8.54 8.66 -7.93
C GLN A 130 7.37 8.64 -8.92
N ILE A 131 6.16 8.51 -8.39
CA ILE A 131 4.92 8.70 -9.14
C ILE A 131 4.15 9.88 -8.56
N SER A 132 3.20 10.41 -9.33
CA SER A 132 2.18 11.31 -8.78
C SER A 132 0.80 10.94 -9.27
N MET A 133 -0.17 10.98 -8.36
CA MET A 133 -1.59 10.81 -8.67
C MET A 133 -2.27 12.16 -8.52
N THR A 134 -2.98 12.60 -9.54
CA THR A 134 -3.75 13.85 -9.56
C THR A 134 -5.21 13.53 -9.74
N PHE A 135 -6.06 13.96 -8.81
CA PHE A 135 -7.50 13.89 -8.94
C PHE A 135 -8.07 15.30 -9.02
N THR A 136 -8.89 15.53 -10.04
CA THR A 136 -9.60 16.79 -10.25
C THR A 136 -11.10 16.54 -10.31
N SER A 137 -11.87 17.41 -9.68
CA SER A 137 -13.33 17.47 -9.80
C SER A 137 -13.81 18.89 -10.07
N ASN A 138 -14.95 19.00 -10.75
CA ASN A 138 -15.62 20.27 -11.01
C ASN A 138 -16.82 20.49 -10.06
N SER A 139 -17.75 21.39 -10.40
CA SER A 139 -18.93 21.72 -9.57
C SER A 139 -20.12 20.75 -9.72
N ALA A 140 -20.01 19.75 -10.60
CA ALA A 140 -21.10 18.86 -11.03
C ALA A 140 -21.26 17.62 -10.13
N VAL A 141 -21.48 16.43 -10.70
CA VAL A 141 -21.92 15.23 -9.98
C VAL A 141 -20.78 14.59 -9.21
N GLU A 142 -21.02 14.29 -7.92
CA GLU A 142 -20.07 13.55 -7.08
C GLU A 142 -20.45 12.07 -6.98
N SER A 143 -19.44 11.22 -6.88
CA SER A 143 -19.58 9.78 -6.67
C SER A 143 -18.56 9.24 -5.66
N SER A 144 -18.40 7.92 -5.56
CA SER A 144 -17.60 7.29 -4.50
C SER A 144 -16.08 7.37 -4.70
N GLY A 145 -15.60 7.74 -5.89
CA GLY A 145 -14.19 8.02 -6.15
C GLY A 145 -13.41 6.77 -6.53
N PHE A 146 -12.22 6.58 -5.96
CA PHE A 146 -11.40 5.41 -6.24
C PHE A 146 -10.86 4.76 -4.96
N GLN A 147 -10.48 3.49 -5.09
CA GLN A 147 -9.70 2.73 -4.12
C GLN A 147 -8.53 2.09 -4.86
N ALA A 148 -7.34 2.19 -4.29
CA ALA A 148 -6.11 1.67 -4.84
C ALA A 148 -5.29 0.94 -3.79
N ALA A 149 -4.60 -0.11 -4.21
CA ALA A 149 -3.50 -0.70 -3.47
C ALA A 149 -2.19 -0.19 -4.06
N ILE A 150 -1.24 0.23 -3.22
CA ILE A 150 0.08 0.69 -3.67
C ILE A 150 1.13 -0.11 -2.92
N ALA A 151 2.09 -0.70 -3.64
CA ALA A 151 3.14 -1.52 -3.06
C ALA A 151 4.53 -1.16 -3.57
N LEU A 152 5.53 -1.31 -2.70
CA LEU A 152 6.92 -1.37 -3.10
C LEU A 152 7.18 -2.63 -3.93
N HIS A 153 7.87 -2.40 -5.04
CA HIS A 153 8.32 -3.42 -5.95
C HIS A 153 9.85 -3.41 -6.06
N PHE A 154 10.45 -4.59 -6.07
CA PHE A 154 11.89 -4.80 -6.18
C PHE A 154 12.22 -5.46 -7.53
N PRO A 155 12.36 -4.69 -8.63
CA PRO A 155 12.55 -5.23 -9.98
C PRO A 155 13.92 -5.88 -10.23
N MET A 156 14.90 -5.74 -9.31
CA MET A 156 16.33 -5.97 -9.62
C MET A 156 17.12 -6.73 -8.54
N ILE A 157 16.50 -7.67 -7.84
CA ILE A 157 17.27 -8.74 -7.18
C ILE A 157 17.22 -9.93 -8.12
N ALA A 158 18.36 -10.57 -8.43
CA ALA A 158 18.52 -11.67 -9.41
C ALA A 158 17.47 -12.81 -9.26
N SER A 159 16.81 -12.87 -8.12
CA SER A 159 15.52 -13.52 -7.91
C SER A 159 14.81 -12.78 -6.76
N CYS A 160 13.48 -12.86 -6.68
CA CYS A 160 12.74 -12.33 -5.52
C CYS A 160 13.16 -13.13 -4.28
N PRO A 161 13.83 -12.52 -3.28
CA PRO A 161 14.47 -13.29 -2.21
C PRO A 161 13.42 -13.72 -1.18
N GLN A 162 12.72 -14.81 -1.47
CA GLN A 162 11.60 -15.30 -0.65
C GLN A 162 12.00 -15.64 0.79
N ASN A 163 13.26 -15.99 1.03
CA ASN A 163 13.78 -16.27 2.38
C ASN A 163 14.01 -14.99 3.21
N LEU A 164 13.92 -13.81 2.61
CA LEU A 164 14.15 -12.51 3.25
C LEU A 164 12.85 -11.70 3.41
N GLY A 165 11.70 -12.38 3.55
CA GLY A 165 10.44 -11.69 3.79
C GLY A 165 9.76 -11.10 2.54
N PHE A 166 10.17 -11.53 1.34
CA PHE A 166 9.53 -11.12 0.07
C PHE A 166 8.63 -12.21 -0.52
N PHE A 167 7.60 -11.79 -1.25
CA PHE A 167 6.68 -12.64 -1.97
C PHE A 167 6.77 -12.37 -3.47
N GLN A 168 6.84 -13.43 -4.25
CA GLN A 168 6.83 -13.33 -5.71
C GLN A 168 5.43 -13.62 -6.24
N CYS A 169 4.80 -12.60 -6.80
CA CYS A 169 3.53 -12.68 -7.50
C CYS A 169 3.67 -13.52 -8.78
N LYS A 170 2.55 -13.98 -9.34
CA LYS A 170 2.54 -14.80 -10.56
C LYS A 170 3.10 -14.02 -11.76
N ASN A 171 2.81 -12.72 -11.83
CA ASN A 171 3.32 -11.75 -12.81
C ASN A 171 4.78 -11.33 -12.57
N LYS A 172 5.49 -11.99 -11.64
CA LYS A 172 6.90 -11.74 -11.27
C LYS A 172 7.15 -10.46 -10.48
N ASN A 173 6.11 -9.71 -10.12
CA ASN A 173 6.25 -8.66 -9.12
C ASN A 173 6.78 -9.25 -7.81
N CYS A 174 7.77 -8.60 -7.23
CA CYS A 174 8.32 -8.93 -5.92
C CYS A 174 7.90 -7.86 -4.93
N ILE A 175 7.07 -8.24 -3.95
CA ILE A 175 6.49 -7.37 -2.92
C ILE A 175 6.85 -7.92 -1.52
N SER A 176 6.52 -7.20 -0.45
CA SER A 176 6.69 -7.72 0.92
C SER A 176 5.71 -8.86 1.20
N LYS A 177 6.14 -9.92 1.92
CA LYS A 177 5.24 -10.98 2.40
C LYS A 177 4.13 -10.46 3.32
N GLN A 178 4.36 -9.32 3.97
CA GLN A 178 3.37 -8.71 4.87
C GLN A 178 2.10 -8.27 4.11
N LEU A 179 2.20 -8.08 2.79
CA LEU A 179 1.08 -7.70 1.92
C LEU A 179 0.26 -8.90 1.41
N GLN A 180 0.64 -10.13 1.75
CA GLN A 180 -0.18 -11.29 1.37
C GLN A 180 -1.40 -11.39 2.26
N CYS A 181 -2.58 -11.65 1.70
CA CYS A 181 -3.82 -11.93 2.42
C CYS A 181 -4.33 -10.77 3.27
N ASP A 182 -4.15 -9.54 2.81
CA ASP A 182 -4.64 -8.34 3.51
C ASP A 182 -5.92 -7.73 2.90
N GLY A 183 -6.50 -8.42 1.91
CA GLY A 183 -7.70 -8.02 1.21
C GLY A 183 -7.45 -6.98 0.13
N ARG A 184 -6.19 -6.73 -0.24
CA ARG A 184 -5.79 -5.76 -1.27
C ARG A 184 -4.89 -6.40 -2.31
N ASN A 185 -5.06 -6.00 -3.56
CA ASN A 185 -4.30 -6.53 -4.68
C ASN A 185 -3.00 -5.72 -4.87
N HIS A 186 -2.03 -5.94 -4.00
CA HIS A 186 -0.70 -5.33 -4.06
C HIS A 186 0.17 -5.92 -5.18
N CYS A 187 -0.08 -7.17 -5.59
CA CYS A 187 0.58 -7.79 -6.74
C CYS A 187 0.15 -7.19 -8.09
N GLY A 188 -1.07 -6.66 -8.16
CA GLY A 188 -1.76 -6.26 -9.38
C GLY A 188 -2.30 -7.41 -10.22
N ASP A 189 -2.14 -8.66 -9.78
CA ASP A 189 -2.67 -9.88 -10.40
C ASP A 189 -3.41 -10.80 -9.41
N GLU A 190 -3.70 -10.29 -8.21
CA GLU A 190 -4.41 -10.93 -7.09
C GLU A 190 -3.70 -12.15 -6.48
N THR A 191 -2.47 -12.47 -6.90
CA THR A 191 -1.76 -13.67 -6.42
C THR A 191 -1.43 -13.61 -4.92
N ASP A 192 -1.24 -12.40 -4.38
CA ASP A 192 -1.09 -12.14 -2.95
C ASP A 192 -2.31 -12.52 -2.11
N GLU A 193 -3.49 -12.61 -2.72
CA GLU A 193 -4.77 -12.89 -2.03
C GLU A 193 -5.34 -14.30 -2.31
N ASN A 194 -4.78 -15.03 -3.29
CA ASN A 194 -5.36 -16.29 -3.78
C ASN A 194 -5.06 -17.53 -2.92
N GLN A 195 -4.06 -17.47 -2.03
CA GLN A 195 -3.62 -18.63 -1.22
C GLN A 195 -3.60 -18.30 0.28
N CYS A 196 -4.65 -17.62 0.73
CA CYS A 196 -4.86 -17.36 2.13
C CYS A 196 -5.31 -18.64 2.81
N SER A 197 -4.35 -19.30 3.46
CA SER A 197 -4.68 -20.32 4.45
C SER A 197 -5.65 -19.64 5.41
N ILE A 198 -6.89 -20.12 5.49
CA ILE A 198 -7.84 -19.67 6.51
C ILE A 198 -7.29 -20.19 7.83
N LEU A 199 -6.28 -19.51 8.38
CA LEU A 199 -5.96 -19.60 9.78
C LEU A 199 -7.11 -18.88 10.48
N SER A 200 -8.06 -19.74 10.83
CA SER A 200 -9.17 -19.50 11.71
C SER A 200 -8.66 -18.85 13.00
N GLY A 201 -9.32 -17.76 13.36
CA GLY A 201 -9.24 -17.09 14.65
C GLY A 201 -10.43 -16.16 14.76
#